data_AF-N1V930-F1
#
_entry.id   AF-N1V930-F1
#
_cell.length_a   1.000
_cell.length_b   1.000
_cell.length_c   1.000
_cell.angle_alpha   90.00
_cell.angle_beta   90.00
_cell.angle_gamma   90.00
#
_symmetry.space_group_name_H-M   'P 1'
#
loop_
_entity.id
_entity.type
_entity.pdbx_description
1 polymer ?
#
loop_
_entity_poly.entity_id
_entity_poly.type
_entity_poly.pdbx_seq_one_letter_code
_entity_poly.pdbx_strand_id
1 'polypeptide(L)'
;MSKRGTRAGAALVTVLLGWLLTGYPAVLMFFVAVFSFSGCLLECTEPDPVAGTLAAIAASALVAAPLLIAYSVLRPKSHAWKFGVAAVAALALVGLYGVLAGAF
;
A
#
# COMPACT_ATOMS: atom_id res chain seq x y z
N MET A 1 -7.30 -16.31 30.90
CA MET A 1 -6.71 -15.50 29.80
C MET A 1 -7.33 -14.11 29.80
N SER A 2 -6.51 -13.06 29.85
CA SER A 2 -6.99 -11.66 29.88
C SER A 2 -7.55 -11.25 28.51
N LYS A 3 -8.71 -10.56 28.48
CA LYS A 3 -9.32 -9.99 27.25
C LYS A 3 -8.35 -9.11 26.43
N ARG A 4 -7.29 -8.57 27.05
CA ARG A 4 -6.21 -7.84 26.35
C ARG A 4 -5.28 -8.77 25.55
N GLY A 5 -4.95 -9.94 26.08
CA GLY A 5 -4.08 -10.91 25.40
C GLY A 5 -4.70 -11.46 24.12
N THR A 6 -6.00 -11.74 24.14
CA THR A 6 -6.74 -12.23 22.96
C THR A 6 -6.82 -11.19 21.85
N ARG A 7 -6.99 -9.91 22.20
CA ARG A 7 -7.02 -8.81 21.20
C ARG A 7 -5.65 -8.53 20.58
N ALA A 8 -4.57 -8.65 21.36
CA ALA A 8 -3.21 -8.52 20.84
C ALA A 8 -2.87 -9.66 19.87
N GLY A 9 -3.25 -10.90 20.20
CA GLY A 9 -3.09 -12.05 19.29
C GLY A 9 -3.88 -11.88 17.99
N ALA A 10 -5.13 -11.45 18.07
CA ALA A 10 -5.95 -11.18 16.89
C ALA A 10 -5.33 -10.08 16.01
N ALA A 11 -4.84 -8.99 16.61
CA ALA A 11 -4.19 -7.90 15.90
C ALA A 11 -2.94 -8.38 15.13
N LEU A 12 -2.07 -9.17 15.77
CA LEU A 12 -0.89 -9.76 15.13
C LEU A 12 -1.24 -10.66 13.94
N VAL A 13 -2.22 -11.54 14.11
CA VAL A 13 -2.69 -12.43 13.04
C VAL A 13 -3.24 -11.63 11.87
N THR A 14 -4.00 -10.56 12.11
CA THR A 14 -4.46 -9.66 11.03
C THR A 14 -3.33 -8.92 10.33
N VAL A 15 -2.26 -8.50 11.02
CA VAL A 15 -1.09 -7.90 10.34
C VAL A 15 -0.43 -8.92 9.42
N LEU A 16 -0.17 -10.12 9.92
CA LEU A 16 0.50 -11.18 9.16
C LEU A 16 -0.30 -11.58 7.93
N LEU A 17 -1.62 -11.80 8.08
CA LEU A 17 -2.52 -12.07 6.96
C LEU A 17 -2.59 -10.89 5.97
N GLY A 18 -2.66 -9.66 6.50
CA GLY A 18 -2.68 -8.47 5.69
C GLY A 18 -1.42 -8.32 4.85
N TRP A 19 -0.23 -8.49 5.43
CA TRP A 19 1.02 -8.47 4.68
C TRP A 19 1.20 -9.68 3.75
N LEU A 20 0.65 -10.84 4.08
CA LEU A 20 0.67 -11.98 3.16
C LEU A 20 -0.12 -11.67 1.87
N LEU A 21 -1.22 -10.93 1.99
CA LEU A 21 -2.06 -10.50 0.88
C LEU A 21 -1.50 -9.28 0.14
N THR A 22 -1.04 -8.26 0.87
CA THR A 22 -0.60 -6.98 0.29
C THR A 22 0.90 -6.92 0.01
N GLY A 23 1.69 -7.88 0.48
CA GLY A 23 3.15 -7.89 0.33
C GLY A 23 3.58 -8.01 -1.13
N TYR A 24 3.00 -8.96 -1.86
CA TYR A 24 3.29 -9.12 -3.30
C TYR A 24 2.98 -7.86 -4.13
N PRO A 25 1.77 -7.26 -4.06
CA PRO A 25 1.50 -6.03 -4.79
C PRO A 25 2.33 -4.83 -4.28
N ALA A 26 2.67 -4.76 -2.98
CA ALA A 26 3.54 -3.70 -2.47
C ALA A 26 4.95 -3.76 -3.08
N VAL A 27 5.50 -4.97 -3.21
CA VAL A 27 6.80 -5.20 -3.86
C VAL A 27 6.75 -4.80 -5.34
N LEU A 28 5.70 -5.20 -6.06
CA LEU A 28 5.52 -4.80 -7.46
C LEU A 28 5.46 -3.27 -7.62
N MET A 29 4.68 -2.57 -6.80
CA MET A 29 4.60 -1.11 -6.85
C MET A 29 5.92 -0.45 -6.50
N PHE A 30 6.71 -1.03 -5.58
CA PHE A 30 8.05 -0.55 -5.29
C PHE A 30 8.99 -0.70 -6.48
N PHE A 31 8.96 -1.84 -7.18
CA PHE A 31 9.73 -2.02 -8.42
C PHE A 31 9.30 -1.02 -9.49
N VAL A 32 8.00 -0.84 -9.72
CA VAL A 32 7.48 0.17 -10.65
C VAL A 32 8.01 1.56 -10.29
N ALA A 33 8.00 1.92 -9.00
CA ALA A 33 8.54 3.21 -8.56
C ALA A 33 10.02 3.36 -8.93
N VAL A 34 10.85 2.36 -8.61
CA VAL A 34 12.29 2.37 -8.91
C VAL A 34 12.54 2.50 -10.41
N PHE A 35 11.80 1.77 -11.23
CA PHE A 35 11.97 1.83 -12.68
C PHE A 35 11.48 3.14 -13.29
N SER A 36 10.38 3.71 -12.79
CA SER A 36 9.89 5.02 -13.24
C SER A 36 10.86 6.15 -12.89
N PHE A 37 11.52 6.11 -11.73
CA PHE A 37 12.57 7.08 -11.39
C PHE A 37 13.86 6.87 -12.19
N SER A 38 14.17 5.62 -12.53
CA SER A 38 15.42 5.27 -13.23
C SER A 38 15.31 5.40 -14.74
N GLY A 39 14.09 5.36 -15.31
CA GLY A 39 13.83 5.40 -16.76
C GLY A 39 14.25 4.14 -17.52
N CYS A 40 14.91 3.16 -16.90
CA CYS A 40 15.41 1.96 -17.56
C CYS A 40 14.81 0.68 -16.95
N LEU A 41 13.93 0.01 -17.71
CA LEU A 41 13.36 -1.30 -17.36
C LEU A 41 13.78 -2.37 -18.39
N LEU A 42 13.67 -2.06 -19.69
CA LEU A 42 14.16 -2.86 -20.82
C LEU A 42 14.80 -1.97 -21.91
N GLU A 43 14.17 -0.84 -22.23
CA GLU A 43 14.79 0.28 -22.94
C GLU A 43 14.84 1.51 -22.03
N CYS A 44 15.91 2.29 -22.14
CA CYS A 44 16.02 3.55 -21.40
C CYS A 44 15.15 4.61 -22.07
N THR A 45 14.13 5.05 -21.35
CA THR A 45 13.20 6.11 -21.72
C THR A 45 13.38 7.30 -20.78
N GLU A 46 12.76 8.44 -21.12
CA GLU A 46 12.75 9.61 -20.26
C GLU A 46 12.15 9.24 -18.89
N PRO A 47 12.83 9.52 -17.76
CA PRO A 47 12.32 9.18 -16.44
C PRO A 47 11.01 9.91 -16.16
N ASP A 48 10.02 9.17 -15.65
CA ASP A 48 8.71 9.69 -15.24
C ASP A 48 8.64 9.74 -13.69
N PRO A 49 9.02 10.87 -13.08
CA PRO A 49 9.00 11.00 -11.63
C PRO A 49 7.58 11.01 -11.05
N VAL A 50 6.55 11.31 -11.86
CA VAL A 50 5.15 11.34 -11.42
C VAL A 50 4.63 9.91 -11.25
N ALA A 51 4.87 9.05 -12.24
CA ALA A 51 4.59 7.61 -12.12
C ALA A 51 5.35 7.01 -10.91
N GLY A 52 6.63 7.36 -10.76
CA GLY A 52 7.47 6.86 -9.67
C GLY A 52 6.97 7.25 -8.28
N THR A 53 6.57 8.51 -8.10
CA THR A 53 6.02 8.99 -6.82
C THR A 53 4.67 8.35 -6.51
N LEU A 54 3.77 8.23 -7.48
CA LEU A 54 2.46 7.58 -7.28
C LEU A 54 2.61 6.10 -6.91
N ALA A 55 3.49 5.37 -7.58
CA ALA A 55 3.77 3.97 -7.26
C ALA A 55 4.41 3.81 -5.87
N ALA A 56 5.31 4.70 -5.46
CA ALA A 56 5.88 4.70 -4.11
C ALA A 56 4.84 5.00 -3.02
N ILE A 57 3.92 5.93 -3.27
CA ILE A 57 2.79 6.22 -2.36
C ILE A 57 1.88 4.98 -2.24
N ALA A 58 1.57 4.31 -3.34
CA ALA A 58 0.77 3.09 -3.29
C ALA A 58 1.48 1.93 -2.57
N ALA A 59 2.79 1.73 -2.80
CA ALA A 59 3.59 0.74 -2.10
C ALA A 59 3.59 0.98 -0.58
N SER A 60 3.85 2.22 -0.16
CA SER A 60 3.83 2.60 1.26
C SER A 60 2.44 2.44 1.89
N ALA A 61 1.37 2.78 1.17
CA ALA A 61 0.01 2.56 1.63
C ALA A 61 -0.33 1.06 1.81
N LEU A 62 0.10 0.19 0.89
CA LEU A 62 -0.10 -1.26 0.98
C LEU A 62 0.65 -1.90 2.15
N VAL A 63 1.83 -1.37 2.49
CA VAL A 63 2.60 -1.82 3.68
C VAL A 63 1.98 -1.30 4.97
N ALA A 64 1.47 -0.07 4.98
CA ALA A 64 0.89 0.56 6.17
C ALA A 64 -0.53 0.04 6.49
N ALA A 65 -1.30 -0.39 5.48
CA ALA A 65 -2.70 -0.79 5.65
C ALA A 65 -2.90 -1.92 6.69
N PRO A 66 -2.13 -3.02 6.71
CA PRO A 66 -2.31 -4.09 7.71
C PRO A 66 -2.03 -3.62 9.14
N LEU A 67 -1.03 -2.76 9.33
CA LEU A 67 -0.70 -2.18 10.63
C LEU A 67 -1.84 -1.30 11.16
N LEU A 68 -2.45 -0.52 10.27
CA LEU A 68 -3.57 0.36 10.59
C LEU A 68 -4.86 -0.42 10.87
N ILE A 69 -5.11 -1.51 10.14
CA ILE A 69 -6.21 -2.44 10.41
C ILE A 69 -6.04 -3.05 11.80
N ALA A 70 -4.85 -3.56 12.14
CA ALA A 70 -4.56 -4.08 13.47
C ALA A 70 -4.71 -3.02 14.57
N TYR A 71 -4.32 -1.77 14.30
CA TYR A 71 -4.54 -0.66 15.22
C TYR A 71 -6.03 -0.40 15.48
N SER A 72 -6.88 -0.51 14.45
CA SER A 72 -8.33 -0.34 14.59
C SER A 72 -8.96 -1.44 15.45
N VAL A 73 -8.48 -2.69 15.35
CA VAL A 73 -8.90 -3.82 16.21
C VAL A 73 -8.53 -3.57 17.67
N LEU A 74 -7.38 -2.93 17.93
CA LEU A 74 -6.95 -2.57 19.28
C LEU A 74 -7.73 -1.35 19.84
N ARG A 75 -8.14 -0.41 18.98
CA ARG A 75 -8.88 0.81 19.35
C ARG A 75 -10.08 1.07 18.42
N PRO A 76 -11.25 0.45 18.68
CA PRO A 76 -12.43 0.51 17.80
C PRO A 76 -13.08 1.90 17.69
N LYS A 77 -12.76 2.87 18.55
CA LYS A 77 -13.19 4.28 18.44
C LYS A 77 -12.26 5.17 17.61
N SER A 78 -11.19 4.61 17.04
CA SER A 78 -10.19 5.37 16.29
C SER A 78 -10.70 5.77 14.91
N HIS A 79 -10.39 6.99 14.46
CA HIS A 79 -10.59 7.47 13.08
C HIS A 79 -9.68 6.76 12.04
N ALA A 80 -9.17 5.57 12.36
CA ALA A 80 -8.27 4.77 11.52
C ALA A 80 -8.86 4.42 10.14
N TRP A 81 -10.19 4.48 9.98
CA TRP A 81 -10.89 4.33 8.69
C TRP A 81 -10.37 5.31 7.62
N LYS A 82 -9.92 6.50 8.02
CA LYS A 82 -9.36 7.51 7.10
C LYS A 82 -8.11 7.00 6.37
N PHE A 83 -7.33 6.12 7.00
CA PHE A 83 -6.16 5.54 6.35
C PHE A 83 -6.52 4.43 5.36
N GLY A 84 -7.60 3.68 5.61
CA GLY A 84 -8.16 2.77 4.61
C GLY A 84 -8.62 3.53 3.36
N VAL A 85 -9.30 4.67 3.56
CA VAL A 85 -9.68 5.57 2.46
C VAL A 85 -8.44 6.12 1.74
N ALA A 86 -7.39 6.50 2.47
CA ALA A 86 -6.13 6.96 1.86
C ALA A 86 -5.47 5.87 1.00
N ALA A 87 -5.46 4.61 1.45
CA ALA A 87 -4.91 3.50 0.66
C ALA A 87 -5.72 3.22 -0.61
N VAL A 88 -7.06 3.24 -0.51
CA VAL A 88 -7.93 3.10 -1.69
C VAL A 88 -7.76 4.28 -2.65
N ALA A 89 -7.63 5.50 -2.12
CA ALA A 89 -7.38 6.69 -2.93
C ALA A 89 -6.02 6.62 -3.65
N ALA A 90 -4.96 6.14 -2.98
CA ALA A 90 -3.65 5.95 -3.60
C ALA A 90 -3.71 4.93 -4.76
N LEU A 91 -4.40 3.80 -4.57
CA LEU A 91 -4.61 2.81 -5.63
C LEU A 91 -5.45 3.36 -6.79
N ALA A 92 -6.51 4.12 -6.49
CA ALA A 92 -7.33 4.78 -7.50
C ALA A 92 -6.54 5.82 -8.30
N LEU A 93 -5.65 6.59 -7.65
CA LEU A 93 -4.77 7.54 -8.32
C LEU A 93 -3.77 6.85 -9.24
N VAL A 94 -3.17 5.73 -8.83
CA VAL A 94 -2.28 4.97 -9.70
C VAL A 94 -3.04 4.36 -10.89
N GLY A 95 -4.22 3.79 -10.65
CA GLY A 95 -5.06 3.26 -11.72
C GLY A 95 -5.50 4.35 -12.71
N LEU A 96 -5.96 5.49 -12.20
CA LEU A 96 -6.34 6.64 -13.02
C LEU A 96 -5.15 7.17 -13.83
N TYR A 97 -3.97 7.26 -13.22
CA TYR A 97 -2.75 7.66 -13.93
C TYR A 97 -2.41 6.69 -15.06
N GLY A 98 -2.46 5.38 -14.82
CA GLY A 98 -2.21 4.39 -15.87
C GLY A 98 -3.20 4.47 -17.04
N VAL A 99 -4.48 4.75 -16.76
CA VAL A 99 -5.49 4.99 -17.81
C VAL A 99 -5.20 6.27 -18.59
N LEU A 100 -4.84 7.36 -17.91
CA LEU A 100 -4.51 8.64 -18.55
C LEU A 100 -3.21 8.60 -19.35
N ALA A 101 -2.23 7.80 -18.90
CA ALA A 101 -0.93 7.64 -19.54
C ALA A 101 -0.97 6.63 -20.71
N GLY A 102 -2.11 5.97 -20.98
CA GLY A 102 -2.22 4.97 -22.05
C GLY A 102 -1.43 3.68 -21.78
N ALA A 103 -1.14 3.39 -20.52
CA ALA A 103 -0.46 2.15 -20.12
C ALA A 103 -1.40 0.92 -20.10
N PHE A 104 -2.70 1.13 -20.38
CA PHE A 104 -3.76 0.13 -20.52
C PHE A 104 -4.61 0.40 -21.75
#